data_AF-A0A263BUQ6-F1
#
_entry.id   AF-A0A263BUQ6-F1
#
_cell.length_a   1.000
_cell.length_b   1.000
_cell.length_c   1.000
_cell.angle_alpha   90.00
_cell.angle_beta   90.00
_cell.angle_gamma   90.00
#
_symmetry.space_group_name_H-M   'P 1'
#
loop_
_entity.id
_entity.type
_entity.pdbx_description
1 polymer ?
#
loop_
_entity_poly.entity_id
_entity_poly.type
_entity_poly.pdbx_seq_one_letter_code
_entity_poly.pdbx_strand_id
1 'polypeptide(L)' 'MGSRITMIDEHEAEGKLKELYENYGKKVANILKVHSLFPESLETHYNYYKTIMYKKSPLTRAEREMIATVVSAENECFY' A
#
# COMPACT_ATOMS: atom_id res chain seq x y z
N MET A 1 -16.47 7.22 2.90
CA MET A 1 -16.07 7.91 1.65
C MET A 1 -15.43 6.86 0.75
N GLY A 2 -15.99 6.60 -0.43
CA GLY A 2 -15.49 5.56 -1.35
C GLY A 2 -14.38 6.08 -2.27
N SER A 3 -13.52 5.18 -2.74
CA SER A 3 -12.54 5.47 -3.79
C SER A 3 -13.25 5.87 -5.10
N ARG A 4 -12.64 6.76 -5.89
CA ARG A 4 -13.07 7.05 -7.28
C ARG A 4 -12.45 6.11 -8.32
N ILE A 5 -11.59 5.20 -7.86
CA ILE A 5 -10.92 4.19 -8.67
C ILE A 5 -11.66 2.87 -8.47
N THR A 6 -11.96 2.18 -9.56
CA THR A 6 -12.48 0.81 -9.52
C THR A 6 -11.43 -0.11 -8.89
N MET A 7 -11.82 -0.80 -7.82
CA MET A 7 -10.97 -1.75 -7.12
C MET A 7 -11.64 -3.12 -7.11
N ILE A 8 -10.85 -4.18 -7.24
CA ILE A 8 -11.30 -5.57 -7.10
C ILE A 8 -11.09 -5.96 -5.64
N ASP A 9 -12.16 -6.42 -4.97
CA ASP A 9 -12.07 -6.85 -3.58
C ASP A 9 -11.37 -8.22 -3.46
N GLU A 10 -10.90 -8.53 -2.25
CA GLU A 10 -10.07 -9.72 -2.01
C GLU A 10 -10.75 -11.05 -2.40
N HIS A 11 -12.07 -11.10 -2.32
CA HIS A 11 -12.87 -12.30 -2.62
C HIS A 11 -13.15 -12.48 -4.13
N GLU A 12 -13.00 -11.41 -4.92
CA GLU A 12 -13.19 -11.41 -6.38
C GLU A 12 -11.86 -11.48 -7.13
N ALA A 13 -10.73 -11.39 -6.42
CA ALA A 13 -9.41 -11.42 -7.02
C ALA A 13 -9.09 -12.79 -7.63
N GLU A 14 -8.49 -12.75 -8.82
CA GLU A 14 -8.06 -13.94 -9.56
C GLU A 14 -6.59 -13.83 -9.98
N GLY A 15 -6.00 -14.97 -10.37
CA GLY A 15 -4.63 -15.05 -10.86
C GLY A 15 -3.61 -14.38 -9.93
N LYS A 16 -2.70 -13.59 -10.51
CA LYS A 16 -1.63 -12.91 -9.78
C LYS A 16 -2.15 -11.97 -8.69
N LEU A 17 -3.29 -11.30 -8.90
CA LEU A 17 -3.84 -10.39 -7.88
C LEU A 17 -4.21 -11.16 -6.60
N LYS A 18 -4.82 -12.33 -6.77
CA LYS A 18 -5.21 -13.21 -5.65
C LYS A 18 -3.98 -13.64 -4.85
N GLU A 19 -2.94 -14.12 -5.54
CA GLU A 19 -1.68 -14.53 -4.91
C GLU A 19 -1.07 -13.39 -4.09
N LEU A 20 -1.05 -12.17 -4.63
CA LEU A 20 -0.55 -10.99 -3.93
C LEU A 20 -1.40 -10.65 -2.69
N TYR A 21 -2.72 -10.67 -2.80
CA TYR A 21 -3.62 -10.40 -1.67
C TYR A 21 -3.47 -11.42 -0.54
N GLU A 22 -3.40 -12.72 -0.87
CA GLU A 22 -3.18 -13.78 0.12
C GLU A 22 -1.85 -13.60 0.86
N ASN A 23 -0.81 -13.13 0.17
CA ASN A 23 0.51 -12.86 0.76
C ASN A 23 0.55 -11.60 1.66
N TYR A 24 -0.37 -10.65 1.49
CA TYR A 24 -0.36 -9.37 2.21
C TYR A 24 -1.29 -9.32 3.43
N GLY A 25 -2.00 -10.42 3.71
CA GLY A 25 -2.74 -10.65 4.94
C GLY A 25 -4.26 -10.55 4.77
N LYS A 26 -5.00 -10.72 5.88
CA LYS A 26 -6.46 -10.86 5.87
C LYS A 26 -7.25 -9.64 5.40
N LYS A 27 -6.65 -8.44 5.47
CA LYS A 27 -7.27 -7.19 5.04
C LYS A 27 -6.24 -6.35 4.34
N VAL A 28 -6.42 -6.18 3.03
CA VAL A 28 -5.49 -5.39 2.21
C VAL A 28 -5.85 -3.91 2.34
N ALA A 29 -4.85 -3.05 2.57
CA ALA A 29 -5.07 -1.61 2.66
C ALA A 29 -5.55 -1.05 1.32
N ASN A 30 -6.45 -0.05 1.33
CA ASN A 30 -7.00 0.50 0.07
C ASN A 30 -5.89 1.06 -0.84
N ILE A 31 -4.79 1.58 -0.29
CA ILE A 31 -3.63 2.07 -1.05
C ILE A 31 -2.93 0.98 -1.88
N LEU A 32 -3.10 -0.30 -1.53
CA LEU A 32 -2.69 -1.42 -2.37
C LEU A 32 -3.83 -1.82 -3.31
N LYS A 33 -5.08 -1.82 -2.84
CA LYS A 33 -6.25 -2.16 -3.67
C LYS A 33 -6.46 -1.21 -4.85
N VAL A 34 -6.06 0.06 -4.76
CA VAL A 34 -6.12 0.98 -5.91
C VAL A 34 -5.28 0.52 -7.11
N HIS A 35 -4.33 -0.40 -6.90
CA HIS A 35 -3.54 -1.05 -7.96
C HIS A 35 -4.15 -2.37 -8.46
N SER A 36 -5.36 -2.76 -8.03
CA SER A 36 -5.93 -4.09 -8.30
C SER A 36 -6.07 -4.40 -9.80
N LEU A 37 -6.30 -3.37 -10.63
CA LEU A 37 -6.42 -3.52 -12.08
C LEU A 37 -5.06 -3.77 -12.77
N PHE A 38 -3.94 -3.57 -12.07
CA PHE A 38 -2.60 -3.81 -12.58
C PHE A 38 -1.67 -4.38 -11.49
N PRO A 39 -1.74 -5.71 -11.24
CA PRO A 39 -1.08 -6.37 -10.11
C PRO A 39 0.45 -6.17 -10.03
N GLU A 40 1.12 -6.01 -11.17
CA GLU A 40 2.55 -5.68 -11.24
C GLU A 40 2.89 -4.37 -10.50
N SER A 41 2.03 -3.35 -10.66
CA SER A 41 2.24 -2.07 -9.97
C SER A 41 1.98 -2.20 -8.47
N LEU A 42 1.04 -3.06 -8.07
CA LEU A 42 0.76 -3.33 -6.67
C LEU A 42 1.99 -3.93 -5.98
N GLU A 43 2.54 -5.00 -6.56
CA GLU A 43 3.74 -5.67 -6.07
C GLU A 43 4.94 -4.71 -5.99
N THR A 44 5.12 -3.89 -7.02
CA THR A 44 6.19 -2.87 -7.06
C THR A 44 6.03 -1.85 -5.93
N HIS A 45 4.83 -1.31 -5.74
CA HIS A 45 4.53 -0.36 -4.65
C HIS A 45 4.85 -1.01 -3.29
N TYR A 46 4.29 -2.19 -3.02
CA TYR A 46 4.49 -2.88 -1.76
C TYR A 46 5.97 -3.12 -1.45
N ASN A 47 6.74 -3.59 -2.43
CA ASN A 47 8.17 -3.85 -2.28
C ASN A 47 8.97 -2.56 -1.99
N TYR A 48 8.60 -1.45 -2.63
CA TYR A 48 9.20 -0.14 -2.39
C TYR A 48 8.89 0.37 -0.98
N TYR A 49 7.61 0.34 -0.58
CA TYR A 49 7.16 0.70 0.76
C TYR A 49 7.89 -0.14 1.84
N LYS A 50 7.98 -1.47 1.66
CA LYS A 50 8.70 -2.35 2.57
C LYS A 50 10.18 -1.99 2.67
N THR A 51 10.80 -1.65 1.54
CA THR A 51 12.21 -1.25 1.48
C THR A 51 12.45 0.03 2.28
N ILE A 52 11.68 1.09 2.03
CA ILE A 52 11.87 2.37 2.72
C ILE A 52 11.53 2.24 4.20
N MET A 53 10.42 1.59 4.52
CA MET A 53 9.81 1.70 5.83
C MET A 53 10.31 0.63 6.82
N TYR A 54 10.72 -0.56 6.37
CA TYR A 54 11.08 -1.68 7.26
C TYR A 54 12.54 -2.16 7.17
N LYS A 55 13.26 -1.94 6.06
CA LYS A 55 14.66 -2.37 5.99
C LYS A 55 15.56 -1.52 6.91
N LYS A 56 16.77 -2.04 7.17
CA LYS A 56 17.80 -1.40 8.00
C LYS A 56 18.06 0.02 7.49
N SER A 57 18.01 0.97 8.42
CA SER A 57 18.17 2.40 8.18
C SER A 57 18.76 3.03 9.44
N PRO A 58 19.52 4.13 9.34
CA PRO A 58 19.86 4.95 10.52
C PRO A 58 18.62 5.57 11.17
N LEU A 59 17.50 5.66 10.43
CA LEU A 59 16.22 6.13 10.96
C LEU A 59 15.41 4.97 11.55
N THR A 60 14.89 5.20 12.76
CA THR A 60 13.91 4.34 13.41
C THR A 60 12.62 4.25 12.58
N ARG A 61 11.75 3.31 12.95
CA ARG A 61 10.43 3.24 12.31
C ARG A 61 9.60 4.47 12.61
N ALA A 62 9.62 4.95 13.86
CA ALA A 62 8.85 6.11 14.29
C ALA A 62 9.26 7.37 13.53
N GLU A 63 10.56 7.63 13.34
CA GLU A 63 11.03 8.79 12.57
C GLU A 63 10.56 8.76 11.11
N ARG A 64 10.56 7.57 10.49
CA ARG A 64 10.04 7.40 9.12
C ARG A 64 8.54 7.71 9.04
N GLU A 65 7.76 7.25 10.02
CA GLU A 65 6.33 7.58 10.10
C GLU A 65 6.08 9.06 10.41
N MET A 66 6.93 9.71 11.23
CA MET A 66 6.84 11.15 11.48
C MET A 66 7.05 11.95 10.19
N ILE A 67 8.05 11.59 9.39
CA ILE A 67 8.27 12.22 8.07
C ILE A 67 7.03 12.02 7.17
N ALA A 68 6.53 10.79 7.07
CA ALA A 68 5.32 10.50 6.29
C ALA A 68 4.11 11.33 6.76
N THR A 69 3.91 11.44 8.07
CA THR A 69 2.79 12.19 8.68
C THR A 69 2.89 13.68 8.38
N VAL A 70 4.07 14.28 8.58
CA VAL A 70 4.28 15.71 8.32
C VAL A 70 4.10 16.01 6.84
N VAL A 71 4.72 15.23 5.95
CA VAL A 71 4.58 15.41 4.50
C VAL A 71 3.13 15.25 4.05
N SER A 72 2.38 14.29 4.60
CA SER A 72 0.95 14.15 4.30
C SER A 72 0.13 15.34 4.77
N ALA A 73 0.39 15.86 5.97
CA ALA A 73 -0.30 17.04 6.50
C ALA A 73 -0.03 18.29 5.65
N GLU A 74 1.22 18.54 5.29
CA GLU A 74 1.62 19.67 4.42
C GLU A 74 1.01 19.58 3.01
N ASN A 75 0.71 18.37 2.53
CA ASN A 75 0.08 18.15 1.23
C ASN A 75 -1.45 17.95 1.30
N GLU A 76 -2.06 18.16 2.47
CA GLU A 76 -3.50 17.95 2.69
C GLU A 76 -3.96 16.54 2.25
N CYS A 77 -3.09 15.54 2.40
CA CYS A 77 -3.36 14.16 1.98
C CYS A 77 -4.20 13.44 3.04
N PHE A 78 -5.50 13.35 2.80
CA PHE A 78 -6.49 12.84 3.77
C PHE A 78 -6.48 11.32 3.98
N TYR A 79 -6.02 10.54 2.99
CA TYR A 79 -6.13 9.08 3.00
C TYR A 79 -5.63 8.45 4.30
#